data_AF-A0A7Y2DJJ8-F1
#
_entry.id   AF-A0A7Y2DJJ8-F1
#
_cell.length_a   1.000
_cell.length_b   1.000
_cell.length_c   1.000
_cell.angle_alpha   90.00
_cell.angle_beta   90.00
_cell.angle_gamma   90.00
#
_symmetry.space_group_name_H-M   'P 1'
#
loop_
_entity.id
_entity.type
_entity.pdbx_description
1 polymer ?
#
loop_
_entity_poly.entity_id
_entity_poly.type
_entity_poly.pdbx_seq_one_letter_code
_entity_poly.pdbx_strand_id
1 'polypeptide(L)'
;MRKHFQTIAKIALVLVYLVIAAGATVRMTGSGMGCPDWPKCFGYYIPPTEASELEWQPDKSYKSGQVIIQGETLKVAKEDFTTDSNFSNENWENYTKHDYAVFNPWHTWIEFINRLLGALAGLATLILAIVS
;
A
#
# COMPACT_ATOMS: atom_id res chain seq x y z
N MET A 1 28.76 17.03 -15.05
CA MET A 1 28.78 15.86 -14.14
C MET A 1 28.81 16.27 -12.67
N ARG A 2 29.81 17.03 -12.17
CA ARG A 2 29.91 17.43 -10.74
C ARG A 2 28.67 18.11 -10.12
N LYS A 3 28.00 19.02 -10.84
CA LYS A 3 26.78 19.70 -10.33
C LYS A 3 25.59 18.75 -10.20
N HIS A 4 25.40 17.84 -11.16
CA HIS A 4 24.30 16.86 -11.12
C HIS A 4 24.49 15.86 -9.98
N PHE A 5 25.71 15.36 -9.78
CA PHE A 5 26.07 14.50 -8.65
C PHE A 5 25.73 15.15 -7.30
N GLN A 6 26.14 16.40 -7.08
CA GLN A 6 25.86 17.12 -5.82
C GLN A 6 24.36 17.32 -5.58
N THR A 7 23.58 17.59 -6.63
CA THR A 7 22.12 17.72 -6.50
C THR A 7 21.48 16.38 -6.15
N ILE A 8 21.85 15.30 -6.84
CA ILE A 8 21.31 13.96 -6.58
C ILE A 8 21.67 13.49 -5.16
N ALA A 9 22.91 13.75 -4.71
CA ALA A 9 23.34 13.42 -3.35
C ALA A 9 22.53 14.16 -2.29
N LYS A 10 22.22 15.44 -2.49
CA LYS A 10 21.34 16.21 -1.59
C LYS A 10 19.92 15.65 -1.56
N ILE A 11 19.37 15.29 -2.73
CA ILE A 11 18.03 14.69 -2.83
C ILE A 11 17.99 13.35 -2.08
N ALA A 12 18.97 12.47 -2.32
CA ALA A 12 19.07 11.18 -1.63
C ALA A 12 19.18 11.36 -0.11
N LEU A 13 20.00 12.32 0.35
CA LEU A 13 20.14 12.64 1.77
C LEU A 13 18.80 13.07 2.40
N VAL A 14 18.07 13.99 1.74
CA VAL A 14 16.76 14.44 2.22
C VAL A 14 15.76 13.29 2.28
N LEU A 15 15.71 12.45 1.23
CA LEU A 15 14.81 11.30 1.19
C LEU A 15 15.12 10.29 2.29
N VAL A 16 16.40 10.02 2.58
CA VAL A 16 16.80 9.14 3.68
C VAL A 16 16.30 9.68 5.03
N TYR A 17 16.44 10.99 5.29
CA TYR A 17 15.89 11.58 6.52
C TYR A 17 14.37 11.48 6.60
N LEU A 18 13.66 11.64 5.47
CA LEU A 18 12.21 11.44 5.43
C LEU A 18 11.82 9.99 5.72
N VAL A 19 12.56 9.01 5.20
CA VAL A 19 12.34 7.58 5.52
C VAL A 19 12.56 7.30 7.00
N ILE A 20 13.61 7.88 7.61
CA ILE A 20 13.87 7.73 9.06
C ILE A 20 12.68 8.28 9.87
N ALA A 21 12.19 9.48 9.53
CA ALA A 21 11.05 10.08 10.21
C ALA A 21 9.74 9.28 10.01
N ALA A 22 9.48 8.82 8.79
CA ALA A 22 8.31 8.00 8.47
C ALA A 22 8.36 6.64 9.20
N GLY A 23 9.52 5.98 9.21
CA GLY A 23 9.73 4.71 9.91
C GLY A 23 9.59 4.85 11.43
N ALA A 24 10.10 5.95 12.00
CA ALA A 24 9.86 6.28 13.41
C ALA A 24 8.37 6.46 13.71
N THR A 25 7.65 7.15 12.83
CA THR A 25 6.20 7.36 12.97
C THR A 25 5.45 6.04 12.93
N VAL A 26 5.71 5.17 11.94
CA VAL A 26 5.15 3.81 11.84
C VAL A 26 5.36 3.02 13.14
N ARG A 27 6.56 3.10 13.73
CA ARG A 27 6.88 2.38 14.96
C ARG A 27 6.15 2.95 16.17
N MET A 28 6.03 4.27 16.28
CA MET A 28 5.34 4.94 17.38
C MET A 28 3.83 4.73 17.34
N THR A 29 3.23 4.70 16.15
CA THR A 29 1.78 4.51 15.97
C THR A 29 1.38 3.04 15.88
N GLY A 30 2.32 2.11 15.79
CA GLY A 30 2.02 0.69 15.57
C GLY A 30 1.43 0.42 14.18
N SER A 31 1.69 1.27 13.19
CA SER A 31 1.12 1.18 11.84
C SER A 31 1.86 0.21 10.91
N GLY A 32 2.78 -0.61 11.40
CA GLY A 32 3.61 -1.49 10.55
C GLY A 32 2.88 -2.65 9.87
N MET A 33 1.56 -2.76 10.05
CA MET A 33 0.67 -3.77 9.46
C MET A 33 -0.62 -3.15 8.89
N GLY A 34 -0.62 -1.84 8.65
CA GLY A 34 -1.75 -1.11 8.09
C GLY A 34 -1.95 -1.33 6.58
N CYS A 35 -0.91 -1.76 5.86
CA CYS A 35 -0.96 -2.04 4.43
C CYS A 35 -0.35 -3.41 4.11
N PRO A 36 -1.16 -4.40 3.68
CA PRO A 36 -0.67 -5.77 3.55
C PRO A 36 0.25 -5.98 2.34
N ASP A 37 0.07 -5.20 1.27
CA ASP A 37 0.82 -5.32 0.02
C ASP A 37 1.57 -4.02 -0.35
N TRP A 38 2.47 -4.12 -1.34
CA TRP A 38 3.10 -2.98 -2.02
C TRP A 38 3.47 -3.43 -3.46
N PRO A 39 3.32 -2.61 -4.52
CA PRO A 39 3.01 -1.17 -4.57
C PRO A 39 1.52 -0.83 -4.45
N LYS A 40 0.64 -1.82 -4.49
CA LYS A 40 -0.78 -1.66 -4.21
C LYS A 40 -1.05 -1.93 -2.73
N CYS A 41 -2.03 -1.24 -2.17
CA CYS A 41 -2.56 -1.51 -0.85
C CYS A 41 -4.00 -2.04 -0.98
N PHE A 42 -4.28 -3.24 -0.47
CA PHE A 42 -5.58 -3.91 -0.67
C PHE A 42 -5.97 -4.08 -2.15
N GLY A 43 -4.98 -4.16 -3.05
CA GLY A 43 -5.18 -4.21 -4.50
C GLY A 43 -5.46 -2.86 -5.18
N TYR A 44 -5.47 -1.75 -4.42
CA TYR A 44 -5.61 -0.39 -4.93
C TYR A 44 -4.26 0.33 -4.99
N TYR A 45 -4.02 1.15 -6.02
CA TYR A 45 -2.80 1.97 -6.10
C TYR A 45 -2.82 3.16 -5.15
N ILE A 46 -4.02 3.68 -4.90
CA ILE A 46 -4.28 4.70 -3.89
C ILE A 46 -4.98 3.97 -2.75
N PRO A 47 -4.42 3.96 -1.54
CA PRO A 47 -5.06 3.27 -0.43
C PRO A 47 -6.47 3.80 -0.17
N PRO A 48 -7.39 2.93 0.25
CA PRO A 48 -8.73 3.35 0.64
C PRO A 48 -8.66 4.36 1.80
N THR A 49 -9.62 5.28 1.81
CA THR A 49 -9.78 6.28 2.88
C THR A 49 -10.88 5.89 3.87
N GLU A 50 -11.76 4.97 3.50
CA GLU A 50 -12.90 4.55 4.31
C GLU A 50 -13.07 3.02 4.31
N ALA A 51 -13.60 2.48 5.41
CA ALA A 51 -13.83 1.03 5.55
C ALA A 51 -14.85 0.51 4.53
N SER A 52 -15.85 1.33 4.21
CA SER A 52 -16.91 1.06 3.23
C SER A 52 -16.37 0.74 1.83
N GLU A 53 -15.18 1.22 1.47
CA GLU A 53 -14.55 0.94 0.18
C GLU A 53 -14.02 -0.49 0.08
N LEU A 54 -13.65 -1.07 1.22
CA LEU A 54 -13.22 -2.46 1.39
C LEU A 54 -14.37 -3.39 1.73
N GLU A 55 -15.56 -2.87 2.02
CA GLU A 55 -16.75 -3.71 2.12
C GLU A 55 -17.23 -4.15 0.73
N TRP A 56 -17.89 -5.31 0.69
CA TRP A 56 -18.55 -5.75 -0.52
C TRP A 56 -19.73 -4.83 -0.84
N GLN A 57 -19.83 -4.39 -2.09
CA GLN A 57 -20.94 -3.58 -2.59
C GLN A 57 -21.56 -4.24 -3.82
N PRO A 58 -22.91 -4.26 -3.96
CA PRO A 58 -23.58 -4.76 -5.15
C PRO A 58 -23.33 -3.85 -6.35
N ASP A 59 -23.41 -4.40 -7.57
CA ASP A 59 -23.26 -3.68 -8.85
C ASP A 59 -21.95 -2.88 -9.00
N LYS A 60 -20.92 -3.19 -8.21
CA LYS A 60 -19.59 -2.58 -8.26
C LYS A 60 -18.64 -3.45 -9.08
N SER A 61 -17.84 -2.82 -9.93
CA SER A 61 -16.78 -3.51 -10.66
C SER A 61 -15.54 -3.63 -9.78
N TYR A 62 -15.06 -4.87 -9.62
CA TYR A 62 -13.82 -5.21 -8.95
C TYR A 62 -12.79 -5.71 -9.97
N LYS A 63 -11.53 -5.33 -9.76
CA LYS A 63 -10.38 -5.81 -10.52
C LYS A 63 -9.69 -6.94 -9.78
N SER A 64 -9.04 -7.82 -10.54
CA SER A 64 -8.22 -8.90 -10.01
C SER A 64 -7.19 -8.37 -9.01
N GLY A 65 -7.13 -9.03 -7.86
CA GLY A 65 -6.26 -8.65 -6.75
C GLY A 65 -6.83 -7.60 -5.79
N GLN A 66 -8.04 -7.04 -6.03
CA GLN A 66 -8.70 -6.17 -5.05
C GLN A 66 -9.21 -6.96 -3.86
N VAL A 67 -8.97 -6.42 -2.68
CA VAL A 67 -9.31 -7.06 -1.41
C VAL A 67 -10.58 -6.44 -0.85
N ILE A 68 -11.45 -7.28 -0.28
CA ILE A 68 -12.59 -6.89 0.52
C ILE A 68 -12.52 -7.53 1.91
N ILE A 69 -13.20 -6.91 2.87
CA ILE A 69 -13.42 -7.43 4.21
C ILE A 69 -14.80 -8.08 4.23
N GLN A 70 -14.84 -9.39 4.51
CA GLN A 70 -16.08 -10.14 4.67
C GLN A 70 -16.10 -10.76 6.06
N GLY A 71 -16.80 -10.11 6.99
CA GLY A 71 -16.83 -10.50 8.40
C GLY A 71 -15.44 -10.35 9.04
N GLU A 72 -14.84 -11.45 9.46
CA GLU A 72 -13.52 -11.47 10.13
C GLU A 72 -12.38 -11.85 9.17
N THR A 73 -12.66 -12.03 7.88
CA THR A 73 -11.68 -12.52 6.90
C THR A 73 -11.51 -11.56 5.73
N LEU A 74 -10.29 -11.50 5.19
CA LEU A 74 -9.98 -10.79 3.96
C LEU A 74 -10.20 -11.74 2.76
N LYS A 75 -10.86 -11.23 1.73
CA LYS A 75 -11.07 -11.93 0.46
C LYS A 75 -10.51 -11.13 -0.68
N VAL A 76 -9.95 -11.79 -1.67
CA VAL A 76 -9.39 -11.14 -2.86
C VAL A 76 -10.10 -11.60 -4.12
N ALA A 77 -10.32 -10.67 -5.04
CA ALA A 77 -10.95 -10.92 -6.33
C ALA A 77 -10.01 -11.74 -7.22
N LYS A 78 -10.49 -12.89 -7.72
CA LYS A 78 -9.72 -13.77 -8.61
C LYS A 78 -9.47 -13.11 -9.96
N GLU A 79 -10.51 -12.54 -10.54
CA GLU A 79 -10.53 -11.95 -11.88
C GLU A 79 -11.21 -10.57 -11.88
N ASP A 80 -11.27 -9.92 -13.04
CA ASP A 80 -12.03 -8.69 -13.22
C ASP A 80 -13.51 -9.05 -13.41
N PHE A 81 -14.39 -8.61 -12.50
CA PHE A 81 -15.82 -8.88 -12.59
C PHE A 81 -16.66 -7.74 -12.00
N THR A 82 -17.96 -7.77 -12.27
CA THR A 82 -18.93 -6.90 -11.61
C THR A 82 -19.78 -7.76 -10.68
N THR A 83 -19.95 -7.31 -9.44
CA THR A 83 -20.76 -8.02 -8.45
C THR A 83 -22.23 -7.99 -8.80
N ASP A 84 -22.92 -9.11 -8.60
CA ASP A 84 -24.38 -9.17 -8.66
C ASP A 84 -25.04 -8.49 -7.44
N SER A 85 -26.37 -8.49 -7.42
CA SER A 85 -27.18 -8.03 -6.29
C SER A 85 -26.95 -8.83 -4.99
N ASN A 86 -26.45 -10.07 -5.10
CA ASN A 86 -26.16 -10.94 -3.95
C ASN A 86 -24.67 -11.31 -3.92
N PHE A 87 -24.15 -11.48 -2.70
CA PHE A 87 -22.79 -11.93 -2.49
C PHE A 87 -22.62 -13.40 -2.93
N SER A 88 -21.84 -13.63 -3.98
CA SER A 88 -21.39 -14.98 -4.39
C SER A 88 -19.93 -15.19 -4.00
N ASN A 89 -19.59 -16.36 -3.47
CA ASN A 89 -18.22 -16.73 -3.08
C ASN A 89 -17.35 -17.20 -4.26
N GLU A 90 -17.93 -17.42 -5.45
CA GLU A 90 -17.23 -18.05 -6.57
C GLU A 90 -16.07 -17.18 -7.10
N ASN A 91 -16.27 -15.87 -7.13
CA ASN A 91 -15.31 -14.90 -7.66
C ASN A 91 -14.24 -14.46 -6.63
N TRP A 92 -14.30 -15.00 -5.40
CA TRP A 92 -13.42 -14.63 -4.30
C TRP A 92 -12.57 -15.80 -3.83
N GLU A 93 -11.35 -15.49 -3.41
CA GLU A 93 -10.47 -16.41 -2.70
C GLU A 93 -10.04 -15.81 -1.36
N ASN A 94 -9.66 -16.66 -0.41
CA ASN A 94 -9.20 -16.19 0.90
C ASN A 94 -7.83 -15.53 0.76
N TYR A 95 -7.71 -14.32 1.29
CA TYR A 95 -6.44 -13.61 1.33
C TYR A 95 -5.66 -14.04 2.58
N THR A 96 -4.64 -14.87 2.40
CA THR A 96 -3.88 -15.51 3.50
C THR A 96 -2.55 -14.81 3.83
N LYS A 97 -2.20 -13.73 3.13
CA LYS A 97 -0.94 -13.02 3.38
C LYS A 97 -0.99 -12.16 4.64
N HIS A 98 -2.18 -11.89 5.16
CA HIS A 98 -2.38 -11.00 6.29
C HIS A 98 -3.64 -11.41 7.08
N ASP A 99 -3.51 -11.57 8.39
CA ASP A 99 -4.55 -12.18 9.24
C ASP A 99 -5.48 -11.16 9.92
N TYR A 100 -5.17 -9.86 9.82
CA TYR A 100 -5.97 -8.80 10.46
C TYR A 100 -6.98 -8.20 9.50
N ALA A 101 -8.28 -8.37 9.78
CA ALA A 101 -9.39 -7.78 9.03
C ALA A 101 -9.82 -6.38 9.54
N VAL A 102 -9.11 -5.81 10.52
CA VAL A 102 -9.44 -4.49 11.07
C VAL A 102 -8.79 -3.40 10.24
N PHE A 103 -9.59 -2.73 9.40
CA PHE A 103 -9.13 -1.60 8.62
C PHE A 103 -9.07 -0.31 9.44
N ASN A 104 -7.97 0.43 9.30
CA ASN A 104 -7.85 1.78 9.83
C ASN A 104 -7.11 2.68 8.81
N PRO A 105 -7.77 3.72 8.27
CA PRO A 105 -7.19 4.59 7.26
C PRO A 105 -5.85 5.20 7.68
N TRP A 106 -5.73 5.63 8.94
CA TRP A 106 -4.50 6.25 9.43
C TRP A 106 -3.32 5.29 9.42
N HIS A 107 -3.51 4.06 9.91
CA HIS A 107 -2.43 3.07 9.89
C HIS A 107 -2.05 2.71 8.46
N THR A 108 -3.05 2.53 7.58
CA THR A 108 -2.83 2.21 6.17
C THR A 108 -2.02 3.30 5.46
N TRP A 109 -2.39 4.56 5.61
CA TRP A 109 -1.70 5.68 4.94
C TRP A 109 -0.32 5.95 5.52
N ILE A 110 -0.14 5.86 6.84
CA ILE A 110 1.17 6.01 7.48
C ILE A 110 2.15 4.96 6.94
N GLU A 111 1.72 3.71 6.81
CA GLU A 111 2.58 2.66 6.27
C GLU A 111 2.84 2.83 4.77
N PHE A 112 1.81 3.15 4.00
CA PHE A 112 1.94 3.36 2.56
C PHE A 112 2.94 4.48 2.24
N ILE A 113 2.87 5.61 2.95
CA ILE A 113 3.82 6.73 2.78
C ILE A 113 5.24 6.30 3.14
N ASN A 114 5.43 5.55 4.23
CA ASN A 114 6.74 5.03 4.61
C ASN A 114 7.33 4.13 3.51
N ARG A 115 6.53 3.20 2.96
CA ARG A 115 6.95 2.32 1.86
C ARG A 115 7.26 3.11 0.58
N LEU A 116 6.48 4.15 0.27
CA LEU A 116 6.70 5.05 -0.87
C LEU A 116 8.04 5.79 -0.76
N LEU A 117 8.27 6.43 0.39
CA LEU A 117 9.52 7.16 0.66
C LEU A 117 10.71 6.23 0.59
N GLY A 118 10.59 4.99 1.10
CA GLY A 118 11.62 3.97 0.99
C GLY A 118 11.98 3.64 -0.46
N ALA A 119 10.97 3.43 -1.32
CA ALA A 119 11.18 3.18 -2.75
C ALA A 119 11.85 4.38 -3.45
N LEU A 120 11.40 5.61 -3.17
CA LEU A 120 11.98 6.83 -3.73
C LEU A 120 13.43 7.05 -3.28
N ALA A 121 13.73 6.82 -1.99
CA ALA A 121 15.08 6.91 -1.45
C ALA A 121 16.02 5.86 -2.09
N GLY A 122 15.53 4.63 -2.25
CA GLY A 122 16.26 3.58 -2.95
C GLY A 122 16.59 3.94 -4.40
N LEU A 123 15.60 4.44 -5.15
CA LEU A 123 15.81 4.88 -6.54
C LEU A 123 16.80 6.05 -6.62
N ALA A 124 16.67 7.05 -5.73
CA ALA A 124 17.60 8.17 -5.68
C ALA A 124 19.04 7.73 -5.39
N THR A 125 19.20 6.74 -4.50
CA THR A 125 20.51 6.16 -4.16
C THR A 125 21.10 5.36 -5.32
N LEU A 126 20.27 4.60 -6.05
CA LEU A 126 20.70 3.88 -7.25
C LEU A 126 21.16 4.84 -8.35
N ILE A 127 20.39 5.90 -8.61
CA ILE A 127 20.77 6.95 -9.57
C ILE A 127 22.07 7.63 -9.13
N LEU A 128 22.23 7.92 -7.84
CA LEU A 128 23.47 8.48 -7.30
C LEU A 128 24.67 7.58 -7.60
N ALA A 129 24.55 6.27 -7.39
CA ALA A 129 25.61 5.31 -7.63
C ALA A 129 25.99 5.20 -9.12
N ILE A 130 25.00 5.29 -10.02
CA ILE A 130 25.25 5.25 -11.48
C ILE A 130 25.95 6.53 -11.97
N VAL A 131 25.67 7.68 -11.34
CA VAL A 131 26.19 9.00 -11.74
C VAL A 131 27.49 9.38 -11.04
N SER A 132 27.90 8.65 -9.99
CA SER A 132 29.10 8.96 -9.17
C SER A 132 30.41 8.79 -9.91
#